data_AF-A0A7C6S889-F1
#
_entry.id   AF-A0A7C6S889-F1
#
_cell.length_a   1.000
_cell.length_b   1.000
_cell.length_c   1.000
_cell.angle_alpha   90.00
_cell.angle_beta   90.00
_cell.angle_gamma   90.00
#
_symmetry.space_group_name_H-M   'P 1'
#
loop_
_entity.id
_entity.type
_entity.pdbx_description
1 polymer ?
#
loop_
_entity_poly.entity_id
_entity_poly.type
_entity_poly.pdbx_seq_one_letter_code
_entity_poly.pdbx_strand_id
1 'polypeptide(L)'
;MFLSLPAVTISYAVGIFLGSFLPLNPIMLFVLCTLLFLLVIGRVRGKREVGLLLFLLLIMLGWFRYQLLWQRPSILDSFQGKEVLATGIVVEEPTLQEDKLTFKLRLASIVSAGEP
;
A
#
# COMPACT_ATOMS: atom_id res chain seq x y z
N MET A 1 8.53 13.22 27.83
CA MET A 1 9.52 13.53 26.78
C MET A 1 8.73 14.04 25.59
N PHE A 2 8.77 15.33 25.30
CA PHE A 2 8.05 15.89 24.15
C PHE A 2 8.77 15.41 22.89
N LEU A 3 8.07 14.71 22.00
CA LEU A 3 8.62 14.36 20.69
C LEU A 3 8.89 15.67 19.93
N SER A 4 10.14 15.92 19.60
CA SER A 4 10.50 17.06 18.76
C SER A 4 9.99 16.84 17.33
N LEU A 5 9.70 17.92 16.61
CA LEU A 5 9.30 17.87 15.20
C LEU A 5 10.19 16.94 14.36
N PRO A 6 11.53 16.99 14.47
CA PRO A 6 12.43 16.07 13.77
C PRO A 6 12.22 14.59 14.15
N ALA A 7 11.97 14.30 15.42
CA ALA A 7 11.74 12.92 15.86
C ALA A 7 10.42 12.36 15.30
N VAL A 8 9.39 13.20 15.18
CA VAL A 8 8.11 12.83 14.55
C VAL A 8 8.29 12.53 13.07
N THR A 9 8.99 13.39 12.32
CA THR A 9 9.24 13.15 10.89
C THR A 9 10.09 11.92 10.65
N ILE A 10 11.15 11.70 11.43
CA ILE A 10 12.02 10.52 11.29
C ILE A 10 11.23 9.23 11.59
N SER A 11 10.51 9.17 12.70
CA SER A 11 9.71 7.98 13.07
C SER A 11 8.65 7.65 12.03
N TYR A 12 7.97 8.67 11.50
CA TYR A 12 7.01 8.49 10.42
C TYR A 12 7.67 7.99 9.12
N ALA A 13 8.81 8.57 8.72
CA ALA A 13 9.56 8.14 7.55
C ALA A 13 10.08 6.69 7.68
N VAL A 14 10.54 6.30 8.87
CA VAL A 14 10.91 4.91 9.19
C VAL A 14 9.71 3.97 9.03
N GLY A 15 8.53 4.40 9.47
CA GLY A 15 7.28 3.66 9.25
C GLY A 15 6.99 3.41 7.77
N ILE A 16 7.13 4.43 6.93
CA ILE A 16 6.96 4.31 5.47
C ILE A 16 7.98 3.32 4.89
N PHE A 17 9.26 3.47 5.28
CA PHE A 17 10.33 2.59 4.80
C PHE A 17 10.10 1.13 5.21
N LEU A 18 9.69 0.85 6.46
CA LEU A 18 9.31 -0.51 6.87
C LEU A 18 8.14 -1.06 6.05
N GLY A 19 7.21 -0.19 5.67
CA GLY A 19 6.10 -0.52 4.78
C GLY A 19 6.52 -1.05 3.42
N SER A 20 7.68 -0.65 2.89
CA SER A 20 8.16 -1.17 1.60
C SER A 20 8.69 -2.61 1.67
N PHE A 21 9.10 -3.09 2.85
CA PHE A 21 9.64 -4.45 3.00
C PHE A 21 8.59 -5.48 3.39
N LEU A 22 7.61 -5.07 4.20
CA LEU A 22 6.61 -5.99 4.74
C LEU A 22 5.20 -5.59 4.27
N PRO A 23 4.66 -6.31 3.26
CA PRO A 23 3.29 -6.13 2.81
C PRO A 23 2.34 -6.67 3.89
N LEU A 24 1.73 -5.76 4.65
CA LEU A 24 0.73 -6.10 5.65
C LEU A 24 -0.65 -5.63 5.19
N ASN A 25 -1.68 -6.42 5.53
CA ASN A 25 -3.04 -6.06 5.22
C ASN A 25 -3.39 -4.71 5.91
N PRO A 26 -3.87 -3.70 5.16
CA PRO A 26 -4.18 -2.39 5.70
C PRO A 26 -5.24 -2.45 6.81
N ILE A 27 -6.18 -3.40 6.77
CA ILE A 27 -7.18 -3.60 7.82
C ILE A 27 -6.51 -3.97 9.15
N MET A 28 -5.52 -4.87 9.12
CA MET A 28 -4.78 -5.30 10.30
C MET A 28 -3.99 -4.12 10.91
N LEU A 29 -3.32 -3.33 10.07
CA LEU A 29 -2.61 -2.13 10.50
C LEU A 29 -3.55 -1.08 11.10
N PHE A 30 -4.75 -0.91 10.52
CA PHE A 30 -5.76 0.01 11.05
C PHE A 30 -6.23 -0.39 12.46
N VAL A 31 -6.53 -1.67 12.67
CA VAL A 31 -6.91 -2.19 13.99
C VAL A 31 -5.77 -1.96 15.00
N LEU A 32 -4.53 -2.23 14.60
CA LEU A 32 -3.36 -2.08 15.48
C LEU A 32 -3.08 -0.61 15.82
N CYS A 33 -3.20 0.31 14.86
CA CYS A 33 -3.12 1.75 15.11
C CYS A 33 -4.20 2.21 16.10
N THR A 34 -5.42 1.71 15.94
CA THR A 34 -6.56 2.06 16.80
C THR A 34 -6.35 1.57 18.24
N LEU A 35 -5.88 0.33 18.41
CA LEU A 35 -5.53 -0.23 19.73
C LEU A 35 -4.40 0.56 20.40
N LEU A 36 -3.34 0.88 19.66
CA LEU A 36 -2.23 1.70 20.16
C LEU A 36 -2.71 3.08 20.59
N PHE A 37 -3.58 3.71 19.81
CA PHE A 37 -4.15 5.01 20.14
C PHE A 37 -4.98 4.96 21.44
N LEU A 38 -5.82 3.93 21.62
CA LEU A 38 -6.57 3.73 22.86
C LEU A 38 -5.65 3.52 24.07
N LEU A 39 -4.55 2.77 23.89
CA LEU A 39 -3.54 2.57 24.93
C LEU A 39 -2.82 3.88 25.29
N VAL A 40 -2.51 4.72 24.31
CA VAL A 40 -1.94 6.06 24.55
C VAL A 40 -2.90 6.88 25.42
N ILE A 41 -4.19 6.93 25.07
CA ILE A 41 -5.22 7.67 25.83
C ILE A 41 -5.32 7.14 27.27
N GLY A 42 -5.39 5.81 27.44
CA GLY A 42 -5.48 5.19 28.76
C GLY A 42 -4.25 5.40 29.64
N ARG A 43 -3.07 5.60 29.04
CA ARG A 43 -1.80 5.77 29.75
C ARG A 43 -1.34 7.22 29.88
N VAL A 44 -2.14 8.24 29.50
CA VAL A 44 -1.76 9.67 29.49
C VAL A 44 -1.06 10.17 30.77
N ARG A 45 -1.31 9.56 31.94
CA ARG A 45 -0.63 9.89 33.21
C ARG A 45 0.84 9.42 33.31
N GLY A 46 1.26 8.41 32.54
CA GLY A 46 2.61 7.85 32.55
C GLY A 46 3.55 8.50 31.53
N LYS A 47 4.35 9.49 31.95
CA LYS A 47 5.19 10.33 31.06
C LYS A 47 6.19 9.57 30.15
N ARG A 48 6.65 8.38 30.55
CA ARG A 48 7.66 7.60 29.83
C ARG A 48 7.05 6.59 28.86
N GLU A 49 6.01 5.88 29.32
CA GLU A 49 5.27 4.88 28.52
C GLU A 49 4.49 5.54 27.38
N VAL A 50 3.89 6.70 27.62
CA VAL A 50 3.17 7.48 26.61
C VAL A 50 4.09 7.90 25.45
N GLY A 51 5.35 8.26 25.77
CA GLY A 51 6.32 8.63 24.74
C GLY A 51 6.68 7.46 23.82
N LEU A 52 6.86 6.27 24.39
CA LEU A 52 7.14 5.07 23.61
C LEU A 52 5.92 4.65 22.77
N LEU A 53 4.72 4.68 23.35
CA LEU A 53 3.49 4.37 22.63
C LEU A 53 3.22 5.34 21.48
N LEU A 54 3.47 6.65 21.67
CA LEU A 54 3.36 7.65 20.62
C LEU A 54 4.37 7.41 19.49
N PHE A 55 5.62 7.07 19.84
CA PHE A 55 6.64 6.74 18.85
C PHE A 55 6.23 5.52 18.01
N LEU A 56 5.71 4.48 18.66
CA LEU A 56 5.26 3.25 18.01
C LEU A 56 4.03 3.51 17.11
N LEU A 57 3.11 4.36 17.58
CA LEU A 57 1.95 4.80 16.81
C LEU A 57 2.38 5.56 15.54
N LEU A 58 3.39 6.43 15.61
CA LEU A 58 3.89 7.17 14.45
C LEU A 58 4.50 6.27 13.38
N ILE A 59 5.27 5.25 13.79
CA ILE A 59 5.80 4.23 12.88
C ILE A 59 4.65 3.47 12.21
N MET A 60 3.68 3.03 13.00
CA MET A 60 2.50 2.31 12.50
C MET A 60 1.67 3.14 11.51
N LEU A 61 1.51 4.44 11.76
CA LEU A 61 0.84 5.38 10.86
C LEU A 61 1.59 5.53 9.52
N GLY A 62 2.92 5.63 9.55
CA GLY A 62 3.74 5.68 8.34
C GLY A 62 3.61 4.41 7.51
N TRP A 63 3.63 3.25 8.16
CA TRP A 63 3.46 1.94 7.52
C TRP A 63 2.05 1.80 6.92
N PHE A 64 1.01 2.14 7.68
CA PHE A 64 -0.38 2.16 7.20
C PHE A 64 -0.54 3.05 5.97
N ARG A 65 0.08 4.24 5.98
CA ARG A 65 0.04 5.15 4.83
C ARG A 65 0.65 4.53 3.58
N TYR A 66 1.79 3.85 3.72
CA TYR A 66 2.43 3.17 2.60
C TYR A 66 1.52 2.08 2.03
N GLN A 67 0.97 1.20 2.87
CA GLN A 67 0.09 0.13 2.40
C GLN A 67 -1.17 0.69 1.71
N LEU A 68 -1.77 1.75 2.26
CA LEU A 68 -2.99 2.33 1.70
C LEU A 68 -2.77 3.05 0.36
N LEU A 69 -1.64 3.75 0.20
CA LEU A 69 -1.37 4.54 -1.00
C LEU A 69 -0.62 3.80 -2.09
N TRP A 70 0.39 3.02 -1.71
CA TRP A 70 1.35 2.43 -2.64
C TRP A 70 0.99 1.00 -3.03
N GLN A 71 0.27 0.25 -2.19
CA GLN A 71 -0.28 -1.06 -2.57
C GLN A 71 -1.70 -0.98 -3.12
N ARG A 72 -2.00 0.01 -3.96
CA ARG A 72 -3.24 -0.09 -4.74
C ARG A 72 -3.08 -1.31 -5.65
N PRO A 73 -3.91 -2.36 -5.49
CA PRO A 73 -3.86 -3.49 -6.42
C PRO A 73 -4.04 -2.93 -7.82
N SER A 74 -3.21 -3.38 -8.75
CA SER A 74 -3.40 -3.02 -10.13
C SER A 74 -4.79 -3.50 -10.52
N ILE A 75 -5.56 -2.68 -11.24
CA ILE A 75 -6.85 -3.12 -11.78
C ILE A 75 -6.64 -4.40 -12.62
N LEU A 76 -5.46 -4.58 -13.20
CA LEU A 76 -5.04 -5.78 -13.93
C LEU A 76 -4.93 -7.03 -13.05
N ASP A 77 -4.63 -6.89 -11.75
CA ASP A 77 -4.52 -8.04 -10.83
C ASP A 77 -5.88 -8.75 -10.68
N SER A 78 -6.99 -8.01 -10.80
CA SER A 78 -8.35 -8.58 -10.76
C SER A 78 -8.72 -9.47 -11.96
N PHE A 79 -7.92 -9.36 -13.03
CA PHE A 79 -8.08 -10.08 -14.29
C PHE A 79 -7.07 -11.24 -14.45
N GLN A 80 -6.17 -11.43 -13.48
CA GLN A 80 -5.18 -12.50 -13.52
C GLN A 80 -5.88 -13.87 -13.57
N GLY A 81 -5.55 -14.68 -14.58
CA GLY A 81 -6.10 -16.03 -14.76
C GLY A 81 -7.54 -16.09 -15.30
N LYS A 82 -8.10 -14.95 -15.74
CA LYS A 82 -9.42 -14.88 -16.38
C LYS A 82 -9.29 -14.57 -17.87
N GLU A 83 -10.23 -15.06 -18.66
CA GLU A 83 -10.38 -14.60 -20.04
C GLU A 83 -10.92 -13.17 -20.05
N VAL A 84 -10.21 -12.27 -20.73
CA VAL A 84 -10.58 -10.86 -20.80
C VAL A 84 -10.55 -10.38 -22.24
N LEU A 85 -11.52 -9.54 -22.57
CA LEU A 85 -11.52 -8.76 -23.80
C LEU A 85 -10.85 -7.42 -23.52
N ALA A 86 -9.70 -7.21 -24.16
CA ALA A 86 -8.93 -5.99 -24.06
C ALA A 86 -9.01 -5.22 -25.39
N THR A 87 -9.58 -4.02 -25.38
CA THR A 87 -9.68 -3.15 -26.55
C THR A 87 -8.68 -2.01 -26.41
N GLY A 88 -7.89 -1.75 -27.45
CA GLY A 88 -6.86 -0.72 -27.40
C GLY A 88 -6.21 -0.44 -28.75
N ILE A 89 -5.23 0.46 -28.75
CA ILE A 89 -4.45 0.84 -29.93
C ILE A 89 -3.07 0.20 -29.83
N VAL A 90 -2.63 -0.46 -30.91
CA VAL A 90 -1.26 -0.99 -31.03
C VAL A 90 -0.30 0.20 -31.12
N VAL A 91 0.62 0.30 -30.15
CA VAL A 91 1.52 1.46 -30.02
C VAL A 91 2.84 1.25 -30.75
N GLU A 92 3.25 -0.01 -30.87
CA GLU A 92 4.49 -0.42 -31.53
C GLU A 92 4.23 -1.62 -32.43
N GLU A 93 5.02 -1.74 -33.49
CA GLU A 93 4.93 -2.85 -34.42
C GLU A 93 5.22 -4.18 -33.68
N PRO A 94 4.37 -5.20 -33.86
CA PRO A 94 4.47 -6.42 -33.09
C PRO A 94 5.77 -7.15 -33.41
N THR A 95 6.54 -7.48 -32.38
CA THR A 95 7.78 -8.24 -32.54
C THR A 95 7.50 -9.72 -32.45
N LEU A 96 7.94 -10.47 -33.46
CA LEU A 96 7.97 -11.93 -33.43
C LEU A 96 9.30 -12.39 -32.83
N GLN A 97 9.26 -13.07 -31.69
CA GLN A 97 10.44 -13.74 -31.11
C GLN A 97 10.12 -15.20 -30.87
N GLU A 98 10.89 -16.11 -31.46
CA GLU A 98 10.91 -17.55 -31.13
C GLU A 98 9.52 -18.21 -31.08
N ASP A 99 8.60 -17.83 -31.99
CA ASP A 99 7.19 -18.27 -32.09
C ASP A 99 6.17 -17.53 -31.21
N LYS A 100 6.57 -16.46 -30.53
CA LYS A 100 5.65 -15.58 -29.79
C LYS A 100 5.51 -14.23 -30.48
N LEU A 101 4.28 -13.87 -30.79
CA LEU A 101 3.93 -12.55 -31.30
C LEU A 101 3.56 -11.65 -30.12
N THR A 102 4.39 -10.64 -29.83
CA THR A 102 4.17 -9.74 -28.71
C THR A 102 3.58 -8.41 -29.19
N PHE A 103 2.42 -8.05 -28.66
CA PHE A 103 1.77 -6.77 -28.93
C PHE A 103 1.93 -5.83 -27.75
N LYS A 104 2.38 -4.60 -28.01
CA LYS A 104 2.28 -3.50 -27.03
C LYS A 104 1.02 -2.70 -27.32
N LEU A 105 0.06 -2.82 -26.41
CA LEU A 105 -1.26 -2.20 -26.53
C LEU A 105 -1.39 -1.04 -25.53
N ARG A 106 -1.88 0.11 -26.02
CA ARG A 106 -2.45 1.16 -25.17
C ARG A 106 -3.92 0.85 -25.00
N LEU A 107 -4.27 0.35 -23.84
CA LEU A 107 -5.63 -0.10 -23.50
C LEU A 107 -6.59 1.08 -23.39
N ALA A 108 -7.73 0.98 -24.05
CA ALA A 108 -8.88 1.88 -23.90
C ALA A 108 -9.93 1.28 -22.94
N SER A 109 -10.13 -0.04 -22.98
CA SER A 109 -11.00 -0.76 -22.05
C SER A 109 -10.56 -2.22 -21.87
N ILE A 110 -10.85 -2.78 -20.69
CA ILE A 110 -10.73 -4.21 -20.39
C ILE A 110 -12.06 -4.64 -19.77
N VAL A 111 -12.66 -5.71 -20.31
CA VAL A 111 -13.92 -6.30 -19.84
C VAL A 111 -13.71 -7.80 -19.62
N SER A 112 -14.30 -8.36 -18.56
CA SER A 112 -14.28 -9.80 -18.33
C SER A 112 -15.09 -10.51 -19.42
N ALA A 113 -14.53 -11.54 -20.06
CA ALA A 113 -15.28 -12.32 -21.03
C ALA A 113 -16.34 -13.15 -20.27
N GLY A 114 -17.58 -12.64 -20.20
CA GLY A 114 -18.69 -13.30 -19.51
C GLY A 114 -19.70 -12.39 -18.81
N GLU A 115 -19.48 -11.09 -18.71
CA GLU A 115 -20.52 -10.15 -18.25
C GLU A 115 -21.11 -9.36 -19.44
N PRO A 116 -22.45 -9.38 -19.63
CA PRO A 116 -23.14 -8.65 -20.69
C PRO A 116 -23.10 -7.13 -20.52
#